data_AF-A0A385D7G5-F1
#
_entry.id   AF-A0A385D7G5-F1
#
_cell.length_a   1.000
_cell.length_b   1.000
_cell.length_c   1.000
_cell.angle_alpha   90.00
_cell.angle_beta   90.00
_cell.angle_gamma   90.00
#
_symmetry.space_group_name_H-M   'P 1'
#
loop_
_entity.id
_entity.type
_entity.pdbx_description
1 polymer ?
#
loop_
_entity_poly.entity_id
_entity_poly.type
_entity_poly.pdbx_seq_one_letter_code
_entity_poly.pdbx_strand_id
1 'polypeptide(L)'
;MAGKTRRLTLRIVVPDARRRGAAVEVRQLVDGEDLLAGAFTEDRPWLQSRLKLLVSGEDPTLQAARLAGRLVAGDPRRTAEVCGGSPEFARQLGYSWPRRPSP
;
A
#
# COMPACT_ATOMS: atom_id res chain seq x y z
N MET A 1 -22.79 13.75 15.40
CA MET A 1 -21.92 14.67 14.63
C MET A 1 -21.56 13.97 13.33
N ALA A 2 -22.19 14.31 12.20
CA ALA A 2 -21.80 13.75 10.91
C ALA A 2 -20.46 14.39 10.50
N GLY A 3 -19.38 13.60 10.42
CA GLY A 3 -18.08 14.08 9.96
C GLY A 3 -18.17 14.58 8.51
N LYS A 4 -17.34 15.56 8.15
CA LYS A 4 -17.26 16.09 6.78
C LYS A 4 -16.91 14.97 5.80
N THR A 5 -17.76 14.73 4.80
CA THR A 5 -17.51 13.76 3.73
C THR A 5 -16.35 14.25 2.85
N ARG A 6 -15.36 13.38 2.62
CA ARG A 6 -14.24 13.61 1.70
C ARG A 6 -14.32 12.62 0.54
N ARG A 7 -13.83 12.99 -0.64
CA ARG A 7 -13.87 12.12 -1.82
C ARG A 7 -12.55 11.38 -1.98
N LEU A 8 -12.58 10.05 -1.90
CA LEU A 8 -11.47 9.18 -2.27
C LEU A 8 -11.59 8.79 -3.75
N THR A 9 -10.53 9.03 -4.52
CA THR A 9 -10.38 8.56 -5.90
C THR A 9 -9.21 7.59 -5.98
N LEU A 10 -9.41 6.42 -6.60
CA LEU A 10 -8.34 5.51 -6.97
C LEU A 10 -7.97 5.76 -8.44
N ARG A 11 -6.79 6.33 -8.69
CA ARG A 11 -6.28 6.58 -10.04
C ARG A 11 -5.37 5.43 -10.45
N ILE A 12 -5.74 4.74 -11.53
CA ILE A 12 -4.92 3.69 -12.12
C ILE A 12 -4.00 4.33 -13.16
N VAL A 13 -2.69 4.18 -12.99
CA VAL A 13 -1.67 4.61 -13.95
C VAL A 13 -1.20 3.37 -14.68
N VAL A 14 -1.44 3.32 -15.99
CA VAL A 14 -0.99 2.24 -16.85
C VAL A 14 0.20 2.75 -17.66
N PRO A 15 1.40 2.19 -17.49
CA PRO A 15 2.57 2.62 -18.25
C PRO A 15 2.50 2.13 -19.70
N ASP A 16 3.32 2.73 -20.58
CA ASP A 16 3.53 2.21 -21.93
C ASP A 16 4.05 0.76 -21.85
N ALA A 17 3.32 -0.17 -22.47
CA ALA A 17 3.63 -1.60 -22.50
C ALA A 17 5.01 -1.91 -23.09
N ARG A 18 5.59 -1.01 -23.88
CA ARG A 18 6.94 -1.15 -24.45
C ARG A 18 8.05 -0.85 -23.43
N ARG A 19 7.72 -0.22 -22.30
CA ARG A 19 8.69 0.15 -21.27
C ARG A 19 8.93 -1.03 -20.32
N ARG A 20 10.07 -1.72 -20.49
CA ARG A 20 10.49 -2.79 -19.56
C ARG A 20 10.55 -2.26 -18.12
N GLY A 21 10.01 -3.05 -17.19
CA GLY A 21 10.08 -2.78 -15.75
C GLY A 21 9.07 -1.76 -15.23
N ALA A 22 8.23 -1.17 -16.09
CA ALA A 22 7.17 -0.29 -15.62
C ALA A 22 5.98 -1.11 -15.09
N ALA A 23 5.46 -0.74 -13.93
CA ALA A 23 4.32 -1.41 -13.29
C ALA A 23 3.06 -0.56 -13.40
N VAL A 24 1.89 -1.21 -13.40
CA VAL A 24 0.61 -0.52 -13.19
C VAL A 24 0.59 -0.01 -11.75
N GLU A 25 0.29 1.27 -11.56
CA GLU A 25 0.25 1.91 -10.24
C GLU A 25 -1.18 2.31 -9.89
N VAL A 26 -1.50 2.28 -8.58
CA VAL A 26 -2.75 2.84 -8.04
C VAL A 26 -2.40 3.99 -7.11
N ARG A 27 -2.79 5.21 -7.48
CA ARG A 27 -2.61 6.42 -6.67
C ARG A 27 -3.93 6.73 -5.94
N GLN A 28 -3.84 7.05 -4.65
CA GLN A 28 -4.99 7.41 -3.83
C GLN A 28 -5.06 8.94 -3.75
N LEU A 29 -6.18 9.51 -4.17
CA LEU A 29 -6.39 10.95 -4.12
C LEU A 29 -7.52 11.27 -3.15
N VAL A 30 -7.28 12.16 -2.20
CA VAL A 30 -8.29 12.69 -1.29
C VAL A 30 -8.60 14.12 -1.71
N ASP A 31 -9.83 14.38 -2.12
CA ASP A 31 -10.26 15.68 -2.65
C ASP A 31 -9.43 16.17 -3.85
N GLY A 32 -8.78 15.24 -4.57
CA GLY A 32 -7.90 15.55 -5.71
C GLY A 32 -6.40 15.60 -5.37
N GLU A 33 -6.04 15.61 -4.10
CA GLU A 33 -4.65 15.59 -3.64
C GLU A 33 -4.14 14.17 -3.49
N ASP A 34 -2.95 13.88 -4.03
CA ASP A 34 -2.32 12.58 -3.82
C ASP A 34 -1.91 12.42 -2.35
N LEU A 35 -2.58 11.48 -1.69
CA LEU A 35 -2.43 11.23 -0.26
C LEU A 35 -1.00 10.79 0.11
N LEU A 36 -0.31 10.10 -0.79
CA LEU A 36 1.00 9.49 -0.54
C LEU A 36 2.16 10.36 -1.03
N ALA A 37 1.95 11.21 -2.03
CA ALA A 37 3.01 12.05 -2.59
C ALA A 37 3.67 12.98 -1.56
N GLY A 38 2.88 13.53 -0.62
CA GLY A 38 3.40 14.36 0.48
C GLY A 38 3.72 13.61 1.77
N ALA A 39 3.35 12.32 1.87
CA ALA A 39 3.51 11.54 3.10
C ALA A 39 4.95 11.05 3.32
N PHE A 40 5.75 10.97 2.25
CA PHE A 40 7.13 10.52 2.29
C PHE A 40 8.07 11.70 1.96
N THR A 41 8.54 12.41 3.00
CA THR A 41 9.64 13.36 2.87
C THR A 41 10.96 12.57 2.87
N GLU A 42 11.88 12.85 1.93
CA GLU A 42 13.15 12.13 1.76
C GLU A 42 14.01 12.08 3.05
N ASP A 43 13.83 13.04 3.96
CA ASP A 43 14.63 13.20 5.18
C ASP A 43 14.29 12.21 6.32
N ARG A 44 13.29 11.34 6.17
CA ARG A 44 12.95 10.34 7.20
C ARG A 44 13.08 8.91 6.67
N PRO A 45 13.65 7.98 7.46
CA PRO A 45 13.78 6.60 7.05
C PRO A 45 12.39 6.00 6.79
N TRP A 46 12.24 5.32 5.65
CA TRP A 46 10.97 4.74 5.23
C TRP A 46 11.16 3.32 4.69
N LEU A 47 10.10 2.52 4.78
CA LEU A 47 9.99 1.21 4.15
C LEU A 47 8.62 1.09 3.47
N GLN A 48 8.59 0.50 2.28
CA GLN A 48 7.36 0.13 1.61
C GLN A 48 6.99 -1.31 1.94
N SER A 49 5.80 -1.50 2.49
CA SER A 49 5.22 -2.83 2.73
C SER A 49 4.17 -3.15 1.67
N ARG A 50 4.24 -4.32 1.05
CA ARG A 50 3.33 -4.80 0.01
C ARG A 50 2.47 -5.94 0.56
N LEU A 51 1.21 -5.62 0.82
CA LEU A 51 0.20 -6.61 1.18
C LEU A 51 -0.45 -7.17 -0.09
N LYS A 52 -0.42 -8.50 -0.26
CA LYS A 52 -1.09 -9.18 -1.36
C LYS A 52 -2.45 -9.68 -0.87
N LEU A 53 -3.51 -9.04 -1.33
CA LEU A 53 -4.89 -9.43 -1.04
C LEU A 53 -5.47 -10.14 -2.26
N LEU A 54 -5.99 -11.35 -2.04
CA LEU A 54 -6.60 -12.14 -3.11
C LEU A 54 -8.05 -11.75 -3.30
N VAL A 55 -8.38 -11.42 -4.54
CA VAL A 55 -9.74 -11.11 -5.02
C VAL A 55 -10.27 -12.35 -5.73
N SER A 56 -11.55 -12.68 -5.53
CA SER A 56 -12.25 -13.85 -6.10
C SER A 56 -13.53 -13.42 -6.83
N GLY A 57 -14.28 -14.39 -7.39
CA GLY A 57 -15.63 -14.17 -7.92
C GLY A 57 -16.74 -14.26 -6.87
N GLU A 58 -16.40 -14.20 -5.58
CA GLU A 58 -17.38 -14.16 -4.48
C GLU A 58 -18.26 -12.91 -4.57
N ASP A 59 -19.42 -12.95 -3.90
CA ASP A 59 -20.25 -11.77 -3.68
C ASP A 59 -19.40 -10.52 -3.32
N PRO A 60 -19.56 -9.40 -4.05
CA PRO A 60 -18.73 -8.22 -3.85
C PRO A 60 -18.80 -7.65 -2.43
N THR A 61 -19.96 -7.73 -1.77
CA THR A 61 -20.15 -7.19 -0.42
C THR A 61 -19.42 -8.03 0.61
N LEU A 62 -19.58 -9.35 0.54
CA LEU A 62 -18.85 -10.30 1.40
C LEU A 62 -17.34 -10.18 1.19
N GLN A 63 -16.92 -10.05 -0.06
CA GLN A 63 -15.52 -9.91 -0.40
C GLN A 63 -14.94 -8.60 0.12
N ALA A 64 -15.65 -7.48 -0.04
CA ALA A 64 -15.23 -6.18 0.50
C ALA A 64 -15.11 -6.22 2.03
N ALA A 65 -16.08 -6.81 2.73
CA ALA A 65 -16.04 -6.99 4.17
C ALA A 65 -14.83 -7.82 4.62
N ARG A 66 -14.54 -8.93 3.93
CA ARG A 66 -13.37 -9.78 4.21
C ARG A 66 -12.05 -9.03 4.01
N LEU A 67 -11.93 -8.26 2.92
CA LEU A 67 -10.73 -7.47 2.63
C LEU A 67 -10.52 -6.36 3.68
N ALA A 68 -11.59 -5.66 4.06
CA ALA A 68 -11.56 -4.67 5.14
C ALA A 68 -11.15 -5.30 6.47
N GLY A 69 -11.73 -6.45 6.82
CA GLY A 69 -11.35 -7.20 8.01
C GLY A 69 -9.87 -7.55 8.03
N ARG A 70 -9.30 -8.02 6.91
CA ARG A 70 -7.87 -8.33 6.80
C ARG A 70 -6.96 -7.11 6.94
N LEU A 71 -7.38 -5.96 6.42
CA LEU A 71 -6.62 -4.71 6.55
C LEU A 71 -6.56 -4.23 8.00
N VAL A 72 -7.62 -4.46 8.77
CA VAL A 72 -7.72 -4.01 10.17
C VAL A 72 -7.13 -5.05 11.15
N ALA A 73 -7.22 -6.35 10.84
CA ALA A 73 -6.82 -7.42 11.75
C ALA A 73 -5.31 -7.54 11.98
N GLY A 74 -4.47 -6.97 11.11
CA GLY A 74 -3.02 -7.11 11.22
C GLY A 74 -2.27 -5.84 10.84
N ASP A 75 -1.24 -5.52 11.60
CA ASP A 75 -0.29 -4.46 11.25
C ASP A 75 0.42 -4.84 9.93
N PRO A 76 0.22 -4.09 8.83
CA PRO A 76 0.87 -4.38 7.55
C PRO A 76 2.40 -4.41 7.68
N ARG A 77 2.97 -3.66 8.62
CA ARG A 77 4.42 -3.69 8.89
C ARG A 77 4.89 -5.05 9.40
N ARG A 78 3.99 -5.91 9.90
CA ARG A 78 4.28 -7.26 10.39
C ARG A 78 3.86 -8.36 9.42
N THR A 79 2.81 -8.15 8.64
CA THR A 79 2.21 -9.20 7.79
C THR A 79 2.55 -9.07 6.31
N ALA A 80 3.00 -7.90 5.85
CA ALA A 80 3.34 -7.67 4.44
C ALA A 80 4.85 -7.78 4.15
N GLU A 81 5.16 -7.99 2.88
CA GLU A 81 6.52 -8.05 2.32
C GLU A 81 7.13 -6.65 2.27
N VAL A 82 8.34 -6.45 2.77
CA VAL A 82 9.04 -5.16 2.57
C VAL A 82 9.64 -5.17 1.16
N CYS A 83 9.18 -4.27 0.30
CA CYS A 83 9.55 -4.25 -1.13
C CYS A 83 10.13 -2.91 -1.61
N GLY A 84 10.39 -1.97 -0.71
CA GLY A 84 10.95 -0.65 -1.03
C GLY A 84 11.51 0.05 0.22
N GLY A 85 12.33 1.06 0.01
CA GLY A 85 13.19 1.69 1.01
C GLY A 85 14.65 1.29 0.80
N SER A 86 15.43 1.22 1.87
CA SER A 86 16.83 0.78 1.84
C SER A 86 17.17 -0.15 3.01
N PRO A 87 18.23 -0.99 2.91
CA PRO A 87 18.73 -1.77 4.05
C PRO A 87 19.11 -0.88 5.24
N GLU A 88 19.57 0.34 4.98
CA GLU A 88 19.92 1.31 6.01
C GLU A 88 18.68 1.78 6.78
N PHE A 89 17.63 2.18 6.07
CA PHE A 89 16.36 2.56 6.70
C PHE A 89 15.72 1.39 7.44
N ALA A 90 15.84 0.17 6.92
CA ALA A 90 15.38 -1.03 7.62
C ALA A 90 16.06 -1.19 8.98
N ARG A 91 17.39 -1.05 9.05
CA ARG A 91 18.13 -1.09 10.33
C ARG A 91 17.70 0.04 11.27
N GLN A 92 17.61 1.28 10.77
CA GLN A 92 17.18 2.43 11.57
C GLN A 92 15.76 2.26 12.15
N LEU A 93 14.88 1.58 11.41
CA LEU A 93 13.49 1.33 11.81
C LEU A 93 13.30 0.00 12.55
N GLY A 94 14.35 -0.79 12.79
CA GLY A 94 14.29 -2.06 13.51
C GLY A 94 13.75 -3.26 12.72
N TYR A 95 13.81 -3.23 11.38
CA TYR A 95 13.41 -4.33 10.50
C TYR A 95 14.60 -5.07 9.92
N SER A 96 14.42 -6.38 9.68
CA SER A 96 15.36 -7.18 8.89
C SER A 96 15.25 -6.83 7.39
N TRP A 97 16.37 -6.93 6.67
CA TRP A 97 16.40 -6.72 5.23
C TRP A 97 17.11 -7.88 4.51
N PRO A 98 16.51 -8.47 3.45
CA PRO A 98 15.12 -8.33 3.03
C PRO A 98 14.17 -9.09 3.98
N ARG A 99 13.05 -8.47 4.39
CA ARG A 99 12.02 -9.19 5.16
C ARG A 99 11.02 -9.85 4.22
N ARG A 100 11.17 -11.17 4.07
CA ARG A 100 10.11 -12.03 3.50
C ARG A 100 9.03 -12.27 4.56
N PRO A 101 7.74 -12.28 4.19
CA PRO A 101 6.70 -12.75 5.11
C PRO A 101 7.01 -14.21 5.51
N SER A 102 6.81 -14.56 6.78
CA SER A 102 6.80 -15.98 7.18
C SER A 102 5.68 -16.70 6.42
N PRO A 103 5.90 -17.95 6.00
CA PRO A 103 4.88 -18.76 5.34
C PRO A 103 3.62 -18.90 6.20
#